data_AF-A0A1F5BLC8-F1
#
_entry.id   AF-A0A1F5BLC8-F1
#
_cell.length_a   1.000
_cell.length_b   1.000
_cell.length_c   1.000
_cell.angle_alpha   90.00
_cell.angle_beta   90.00
_cell.angle_gamma   90.00
#
_symmetry.space_group_name_H-M   'P 1'
#
loop_
_entity.id
_entity.type
_entity.pdbx_description
1 polymer ?
#
loop_
_entity_poly.entity_id
_entity_poly.type
_entity_poly.pdbx_seq_one_letter_code
_entity_poly.pdbx_strand_id
1 'polypeptide(L)' 'MLKEAKQIYIFGPGEAKIELKKKIEENNMFLDKISDMEVTDKLTEPQIVAKVENILRKNKKGKEDLGLDI' A
#
# COMPACT_ATOMS: atom_id res chain seq x y z
N MET A 1 1.06 9.30 13.48
CA MET A 1 0.46 7.97 13.77
C MET A 1 -0.23 7.42 12.52
N LEU A 2 -0.45 6.09 12.38
CA LEU A 2 -1.14 5.46 11.23
C LEU A 2 -2.49 6.11 10.85
N LYS A 3 -3.21 6.68 11.82
CA LYS A 3 -4.47 7.42 11.59
C LYS A 3 -4.34 8.65 10.71
N GLU A 4 -3.17 9.28 10.66
CA GLU A 4 -2.89 10.49 9.86
C GLU A 4 -2.40 10.16 8.46
N ALA A 5 -2.19 8.88 8.14
CA ALA A 5 -1.77 8.46 6.81
C ALA A 5 -2.83 8.83 5.78
N LYS A 6 -2.40 9.45 4.68
CA LYS A 6 -3.25 9.76 3.52
C LYS A 6 -3.58 8.51 2.70
N GLN A 7 -2.62 7.58 2.61
CA GLN A 7 -2.74 6.29 1.95
C GLN A 7 -1.88 5.26 2.68
N ILE A 8 -2.32 4.00 2.66
CA ILE A 8 -1.64 2.85 3.24
C ILE A 8 -1.51 1.80 2.14
N TYR A 9 -0.27 1.35 1.90
CA TYR A 9 0.03 0.30 0.94
C TYR A 9 0.59 -0.90 1.70
N ILE A 10 -0.01 -2.09 1.51
CA ILE A 10 0.33 -3.28 2.28
C ILE A 10 0.93 -4.33 1.35
N PHE A 11 2.19 -4.71 1.55
CA PHE A 11 2.83 -5.83 0.83
C PHE A 11 3.55 -6.78 1.78
N GLY A 12 3.65 -8.05 1.40
CA GLY A 12 4.22 -9.09 2.24
C GLY A 12 3.76 -10.50 1.84
N PRO A 13 4.39 -11.54 2.42
CA PRO A 13 4.20 -12.93 2.01
C PRO A 13 2.88 -13.55 2.50
N GLY A 14 2.24 -14.32 1.62
CA GLY A 14 1.24 -15.35 1.93
C GLY A 14 0.13 -14.99 2.91
N GLU A 15 -0.17 -15.95 3.80
CA GLU A 15 -1.32 -15.98 4.73
C GLU A 15 -1.36 -14.80 5.71
N ALA A 16 -0.21 -14.28 6.12
CA ALA A 16 -0.14 -13.16 7.07
C ALA A 16 -0.87 -11.92 6.55
N LYS A 17 -0.82 -11.68 5.24
CA LYS A 17 -1.57 -10.61 4.60
C LYS A 17 -3.08 -10.86 4.59
N ILE A 18 -3.48 -12.11 4.34
CA ILE A 18 -4.89 -12.50 4.28
C ILE A 18 -5.51 -12.29 5.67
N GLU A 19 -4.84 -12.75 6.72
CA GLU A 19 -5.27 -12.54 8.11
C GLU A 19 -5.28 -11.07 8.52
N LEU A 20 -4.28 -10.29 8.07
CA LEU A 20 -4.27 -8.84 8.29
C LEU A 20 -5.47 -8.16 7.60
N LYS A 21 -5.78 -8.55 6.36
CA LYS A 21 -6.94 -8.02 5.62
C LYS A 21 -8.25 -8.31 6.34
N LYS A 22 -8.47 -9.56 6.74
CA LYS A 22 -9.68 -9.96 7.49
C LYS A 22 -9.83 -9.12 8.75
N LYS A 23 -8.77 -8.96 9.55
CA LYS A 23 -8.81 -8.15 10.77
C LYS A 23 -9.12 -6.69 10.51
N ILE A 24 -8.54 -6.11 9.45
CA ILE A 24 -8.82 -4.73 9.03
C ILE A 24 -10.30 -4.57 8.65
N GLU A 25 -10.86 -5.52 7.90
CA GLU A 25 -12.27 -5.54 7.48
C GLU A 25 -13.22 -5.75 8.67
N GLU A 26 -12.97 -6.74 9.52
CA GLU A 26 -13.77 -7.03 10.72
C GLU A 26 -13.84 -5.84 11.68
N ASN A 27 -12.74 -5.07 11.79
CA ASN A 27 -12.66 -3.92 12.69
C ASN A 27 -12.96 -2.58 11.98
N ASN A 28 -13.32 -2.59 10.69
CA ASN A 28 -13.54 -1.40 9.86
C ASN A 28 -12.41 -0.36 9.95
N MET A 29 -11.17 -0.83 10.04
CA MET A 29 -10.01 0.05 10.26
C MET A 29 -9.41 0.48 8.94
N PHE A 30 -9.23 1.78 8.72
CA PHE A 30 -8.44 2.32 7.60
C PHE A 30 -8.90 1.88 6.20
N LEU A 31 -10.14 1.38 6.04
CA LEU A 31 -10.66 0.86 4.78
C LEU A 31 -10.65 1.92 3.66
N ASP A 32 -10.81 3.19 4.02
CA ASP A 32 -10.75 4.36 3.14
C ASP A 32 -9.32 4.72 2.70
N LYS A 33 -8.31 4.24 3.44
CA LYS A 33 -6.90 4.61 3.26
C LYS A 33 -6.08 3.52 2.61
N ILE A 34 -6.52 2.27 2.67
CA ILE A 34 -5.81 1.15 2.06
C ILE A 34 -5.97 1.25 0.55
N SER A 35 -4.92 1.73 -0.12
CA SER A 35 -4.92 1.95 -1.56
C SER A 35 -4.64 0.67 -2.34
N ASP A 36 -3.89 -0.27 -1.74
CA ASP A 36 -3.56 -1.54 -2.39
C ASP A 36 -3.04 -2.58 -1.39
N MET A 37 -3.15 -3.85 -1.76
CA MET A 37 -2.67 -4.98 -0.99
C MET A 37 -2.10 -6.08 -1.89
N GLU A 38 -0.76 -6.12 -2.04
CA GLU A 38 -0.08 -7.02 -3.00
C GLU A 38 0.73 -8.14 -2.32
N VAL A 39 0.46 -9.41 -2.66
CA VAL A 39 1.26 -10.56 -2.21
C VAL A 39 2.65 -10.48 -2.82
N THR A 40 3.66 -10.52 -1.97
CA THR A 40 5.06 -10.54 -2.40
C THR A 40 5.82 -11.59 -1.63
N ASP A 41 6.68 -12.33 -2.32
CA ASP A 41 7.64 -13.22 -1.68
C ASP A 41 8.68 -12.44 -0.87
N LYS A 42 9.65 -13.13 -0.27
CA LYS A 42 10.73 -12.51 0.51
C LYS A 42 11.51 -11.51 -0.35
N LEU A 43 11.17 -10.23 -0.20
CA LEU A 43 11.92 -9.13 -0.79
C LEU A 43 13.14 -8.84 0.07
N THR A 44 14.29 -8.67 -0.56
CA THR A 44 15.47 -8.09 0.09
C THR A 44 15.25 -6.60 0.35
N GLU A 45 16.02 -6.00 1.27
CA GLU A 45 15.93 -4.56 1.54
C GLU A 45 16.01 -3.69 0.27
N PRO A 46 16.96 -3.91 -0.66
CA PRO A 46 16.99 -3.15 -1.91
C PRO A 46 15.72 -3.31 -2.76
N GLN A 47 15.12 -4.50 -2.78
CA GLN A 47 13.88 -4.76 -3.50
C GLN A 47 12.68 -4.08 -2.86
N ILE A 48 12.65 -3.99 -1.52
CA ILE A 48 11.64 -3.22 -0.78
C ILE A 48 11.74 -1.75 -1.17
N VAL A 49 12.95 -1.17 -1.16
CA VAL A 49 13.18 0.23 -1.55
C VAL A 49 12.70 0.49 -2.97
N ALA A 50 13.16 -0.32 -3.93
CA ALA A 50 12.78 -0.19 -5.34
C ALA A 50 11.24 -0.29 -5.53
N LYS A 51 10.58 -1.15 -4.74
CA LYS A 51 9.14 -1.30 -4.81
C LYS A 51 8.40 -0.06 -4.28
N VAL A 52 8.84 0.49 -3.15
CA VAL A 52 8.28 1.73 -2.59
C VAL A 52 8.46 2.89 -3.57
N GLU A 53 9.64 3.03 -4.16
CA GLU A 53 9.90 4.06 -5.20
C GLU A 53 8.96 3.91 -6.40
N ASN A 54 8.74 2.68 -6.87
CA ASN A 54 7.83 2.41 -7.98
C ASN A 54 6.38 2.77 -7.65
N ILE A 55 5.90 2.42 -6.44
CA ILE A 55 4.55 2.78 -5.98
C ILE A 55 4.38 4.30 -5.95
N LEU A 56 5.34 5.03 -5.37
CA LEU A 56 5.30 6.47 -5.30
C LEU A 56 5.35 7.12 -6.69
N ARG A 57 6.15 6.57 -7.61
CA ARG A 57 6.23 7.06 -9.00
C ARG A 57 4.91 6.83 -9.75
N LYS A 58 4.29 5.66 -9.61
CA LYS A 58 2.97 5.37 -10.20
C LYS A 58 1.89 6.30 -9.65
N ASN A 59 1.90 6.58 -8.35
CA ASN A 59 0.97 7.52 -7.73
C ASN A 59 1.10 8.95 -8.25
N LYS A 60 2.32 9.42 -8.54
CA LYS A 60 2.52 10.73 -9.18
C LYS A 60 1.97 10.76 -10.60
N LYS A 61 2.29 9.74 -11.39
CA LYS A 61 1.86 9.66 -12.79
C LYS A 61 0.34 9.57 -12.94
N GLY A 62 -0.33 8.80 -12.07
CA GLY A 62 -1.80 8.74 -12.05
C GLY A 62 -2.48 10.06 -11.66
N LYS A 63 -1.80 10.94 -10.90
CA LYS A 63 -2.31 12.29 -10.58
C LYS A 63 -2.08 13.28 -11.73
N GLU A 64 -0.93 13.19 -12.39
CA GLU A 64 -0.63 13.95 -13.61
C GLU A 64 -1.60 13.60 -14.74
N ASP A 65 -1.88 12.31 -14.96
CA ASP A 65 -2.84 11.82 -15.96
C ASP A 65 -4.30 12.24 -15.65
N LEU A 66 -4.61 12.52 -14.37
CA LEU A 66 -5.91 13.04 -13.91
C LEU A 66 -5.98 14.57 -13.87
N GLY A 67 -4.90 15.27 -14.25
CA GLY A 67 -4.85 16.74 -14.23
C GLY A 67 -4.91 17.35 -12.83
N LEU A 68 -4.52 16.60 -11.80
CA LEU A 68 -4.48 17.10 -10.42
C LEU A 68 -3.05 17.59 -10.11
N ASP A 69 -2.90 18.91 -9.99
CA ASP A 69 -1.63 19.55 -9.62
C ASP A 69 -1.14 19.06 -8.24
N ILE A 70 0.14 18.69 -8.17
CA ILE A 70 0.80 18.10 -6.98
C ILE A 70 1.13 19.18 -5.95
#